data_AF-A0A969K691-F1
#
_entry.id   AF-A0A969K691-F1
#
_cell.length_a   1.000
_cell.length_b   1.000
_cell.length_c   1.000
_cell.angle_alpha   90.00
_cell.angle_beta   90.00
_cell.angle_gamma   90.00
#
_symmetry.space_group_name_H-M   'P 1'
#
loop_
_entity.id
_entity.type
_entity.pdbx_description
1 polymer ?
#
loop_
_entity_poly.entity_id
_entity_poly.type
_entity_poly.pdbx_seq_one_letter_code
_entity_poly.pdbx_strand_id
1 'polypeptide(L)' 'MAVRSGWYIVKLTAVAPCEIVELGEGATPDRLSTSPDGQHWGAVRVAPGAIAKRVGLIRAGKCQPQ' A
#
# COMPACT_ATOMS: atom_id res chain seq x y z
N MET A 1 13.18 -2.84 -10.91
CA MET A 1 12.58 -3.80 -9.95
C MET A 1 11.20 -4.18 -10.48
N ALA A 2 10.97 -5.45 -10.80
CA ALA A 2 9.68 -5.91 -11.32
C ALA A 2 8.62 -5.89 -10.20
N VAL A 3 7.57 -5.09 -10.36
CA VAL A 3 6.40 -5.10 -9.48
C VAL A 3 5.61 -6.38 -9.77
N ARG A 4 5.31 -7.16 -8.73
CA ARG A 4 4.45 -8.34 -8.85
C ARG A 4 2.99 -7.90 -8.79
N SER A 5 2.15 -8.52 -9.60
CA SER A 5 0.71 -8.24 -9.60
C SER A 5 0.11 -8.54 -8.23
N GLY A 6 -0.68 -7.60 -7.70
CA GLY A 6 -1.38 -7.76 -6.45
C GLY A 6 -1.74 -6.46 -5.78
N TRP A 7 -2.15 -6.59 -4.52
CA TRP A 7 -2.63 -5.50 -3.69
C TRP A 7 -1.52 -4.93 -2.83
N TYR A 8 -1.44 -3.61 -2.82
CA TYR A 8 -0.45 -2.83 -2.10
C TYR A 8 -1.13 -1.75 -1.27
N ILE A 9 -0.49 -1.41 -0.16
CA ILE A 9 -0.86 -0.34 0.75
C ILE A 9 0.17 0.76 0.56
N VAL A 10 -0.26 1.92 0.09
CA VAL A 10 0.58 3.10 -0.15
C VAL A 10 0.20 4.21 0.81
N LYS A 11 1.21 4.88 1.35
CA LYS A 11 1.03 6.03 2.23
C LYS A 11 1.25 7.30 1.41
N LEU A 12 0.17 8.02 1.06
CA LEU A 12 0.28 9.20 0.19
C LEU A 12 0.85 10.43 0.89
N THR A 13 0.58 10.59 2.19
CA THR A 13 1.17 11.67 3.02
C THR A 13 1.36 11.20 4.46
N ALA A 14 2.06 11.98 5.29
CA ALA A 14 2.23 11.70 6.71
C ALA A 14 0.91 11.68 7.50
N VAL A 15 -0.08 12.45 7.02
CA VAL A 15 -1.38 12.73 7.68
C VAL A 15 -2.57 12.15 6.92
N ALA A 16 -2.36 11.54 5.75
CA ALA A 16 -3.42 10.88 5.02
C ALA A 16 -3.58 9.42 5.50
N PRO A 17 -4.80 8.87 5.40
CA PRO A 17 -4.98 7.43 5.53
C PRO A 17 -4.20 6.71 4.43
N CYS A 18 -3.76 5.49 4.74
CA CYS A 18 -3.13 4.65 3.73
C CYS A 18 -4.17 4.12 2.75
N GLU A 19 -3.86 4.19 1.45
CA GLU A 19 -4.71 3.69 0.39
C GLU A 19 -4.30 2.28 -0.02
N ILE A 20 -5.31 1.48 -0.37
CA ILE A 20 -5.11 0.15 -0.95
C ILE A 20 -5.23 0.30 -2.47
N VAL A 21 -4.16 -0.03 -3.18
CA VAL A 21 -4.09 0.01 -4.64
C VAL A 21 -3.81 -1.38 -5.20
N GLU A 22 -4.48 -1.73 -6.28
CA GLU A 22 -4.19 -2.92 -7.07
C GLU A 22 -3.20 -2.56 -8.18
N LEU A 23 -2.11 -3.32 -8.28
CA LEU A 23 -1.11 -3.20 -9.32
C LEU A 23 -1.13 -4.47 -10.17
N GLY A 24 -1.28 -4.30 -11.49
CA GLY A 24 -1.20 -5.39 -12.47
C GLY A 24 0.25 -5.78 -12.81
N GLU A 25 0.41 -6.89 -13.53
CA GLU A 25 1.72 -7.31 -14.04
C GLU A 25 2.25 -6.28 -15.04
N GLY A 26 3.44 -5.73 -14.80
CA GLY A 26 4.01 -4.67 -15.64
C GLY A 26 3.51 -3.26 -15.33
N ALA A 27 2.68 -3.07 -14.29
CA ALA A 27 2.31 -1.74 -13.84
C ALA A 27 3.53 -1.01 -13.24
N THR A 28 3.79 0.20 -13.71
CA THR A 28 4.86 1.03 -13.15
C THR A 28 4.46 1.52 -11.76
N PRO A 29 5.39 1.48 -10.79
CA PRO A 29 5.16 1.84 -9.41
C PRO A 29 4.98 3.35 -9.18
N ASP A 30 4.52 4.16 -10.14
CA ASP A 30 4.36 5.62 -9.93
C ASP A 30 3.52 5.94 -8.69
N ARG A 31 2.50 5.12 -8.39
CA ARG A 31 1.70 5.20 -7.15
C ARG A 31 2.41 4.72 -5.87
N LEU A 32 3.40 3.83 -6.01
CA LEU A 32 4.28 3.41 -4.92
C LEU A 32 5.42 4.43 -4.69
N SER A 33 5.86 5.11 -5.74
CA SER A 33 6.86 6.19 -5.73
C SER A 33 6.29 7.52 -5.25
N THR A 34 4.96 7.68 -5.20
CA THR A 34 4.31 8.87 -4.63
C THR A 34 4.22 8.83 -3.10
N SER A 35 4.67 7.75 -2.45
CA SER A 35 4.82 7.77 -1.00
C SER A 35 5.92 8.77 -0.62
N PRO A 36 5.65 9.73 0.30
CA PRO A 36 6.63 10.74 0.69
C PRO A 36 7.93 10.13 1.22
N ASP A 37 7.79 8.97 1.86
CA ASP A 37 8.88 8.22 2.46
C ASP A 37 9.30 6.99 1.62
N GLY A 38 8.73 6.82 0.42
CA GLY A 38 8.85 5.59 -0.38
C GLY A 38 8.25 4.34 0.30
N GLN A 39 7.47 4.52 1.38
CA GLN A 39 6.96 3.43 2.20
C GLN A 39 5.68 2.85 1.63
N HIS A 40 5.80 1.61 1.15
CA HIS A 40 4.66 0.84 0.69
C HIS A 40 4.75 -0.60 1.20
N TRP A 41 3.59 -1.21 1.44
CA TRP A 41 3.49 -2.57 1.98
C TRP A 41 2.53 -3.37 1.14
N GLY A 42 2.93 -4.52 0.59
CA GLY A 42 2.02 -5.20 -0.33
C GLY A 42 2.51 -6.55 -0.81
N ALA A 43 2.22 -6.80 -2.09
CA ALA A 43 2.24 -8.10 -2.78
C ALA A 43 1.21 -9.11 -2.23
N VAL A 44 0.04 -8.61 -1.81
CA VAL A 44 -1.03 -9.49 -1.33
C VAL A 44 -1.85 -9.96 -2.54
N ARG A 45 -2.16 -11.25 -2.62
CA ARG A 45 -2.91 -11.82 -3.75
C ARG A 45 -4.39 -11.45 -3.78
N VAL A 46 -4.98 -11.10 -2.64
CA VAL A 46 -6.43 -10.89 -2.51
C VAL A 46 -6.74 -9.64 -1.68
N ALA A 47 -7.80 -8.91 -2.06
CA ALA A 47 -8.23 -7.68 -1.40
C ALA A 47 -8.43 -7.81 0.12
N PRO A 48 -9.07 -8.89 0.66
CA PRO A 48 -9.24 -9.04 2.11
C PRO A 48 -7.92 -9.07 2.88
N GLY A 49 -6.88 -9.66 2.28
CA GLY A 49 -5.55 -9.69 2.90
C GLY A 49 -4.89 -8.30 2.91
N ALA A 50 -5.16 -7.46 1.91
CA ALA A 50 -4.68 -6.08 1.88
C ALA A 50 -5.37 -5.21 2.93
N ILE A 51 -6.67 -5.43 3.16
CA ILE A 51 -7.44 -4.78 4.23
C ILE A 51 -6.88 -5.18 5.60
N ALA A 52 -6.69 -6.47 5.85
CA ALA A 52 -6.11 -6.96 7.10
C ALA A 52 -4.71 -6.36 7.35
N LYS A 53 -3.89 -6.26 6.30
CA LYS A 53 -2.56 -5.66 6.38
C LYS A 53 -2.63 -4.15 6.66
N ARG A 54 -3.55 -3.41 6.02
CA ARG A 54 -3.82 -1.98 6.34
C ARG A 54 -4.19 -1.80 7.81
N VAL A 55 -5.09 -2.63 8.34
CA VAL A 55 -5.49 -2.58 9.76
C VAL A 55 -4.28 -2.85 10.68
N GLY A 56 -3.44 -3.82 10.33
CA GLY A 56 -2.19 -4.08 11.05
C GLY A 56 -1.24 -2.88 11.06
N LEU A 57 -1.12 -2.17 9.93
CA LEU A 57 -0.32 -0.94 9.83
C LEU A 57 -0.89 0.21 10.65
N ILE A 58 -2.21 0.32 10.75
CA ILE A 58 -2.88 1.29 11.62
C ILE A 58 -2.56 0.98 13.09
N ARG A 59 -2.72 -0.27 13.52
CA ARG A 59 -2.39 -0.69 14.89
C ARG A 59 -0.91 -0.49 15.24
N ALA A 60 -0.02 -0.56 14.24
CA ALA A 60 1.41 -0.31 14.39
C ALA A 60 1.80 1.18 14.32
N GLY A 61 0.85 2.10 14.16
CA GLY A 61 1.10 3.54 14.04
C GLY A 61 1.76 3.98 12.71
N LYS A 62 1.80 3.09 11.71
CA LYS A 62 2.41 3.38 10.39
C LYS A 62 1.44 4.07 9.43
N CYS A 63 0.15 3.83 9.63
CA CYS A 63 -0.95 4.38 8.85
C CYS A 63 -1.98 5.03 9.77
N GLN A 64 -2.65 6.08 9.30
CA GLN A 64 -3.77 6.66 10.02
C GLN A 64 -5.08 5.94 9.71
N PRO A 65 -5.98 5.78 10.70
CA PRO A 65 -7.36 5.37 10.46
C PRO A 65 -8.11 6.47 9.69
N GLN A 66 -9.14 6.08 8.95
CA GLN A 66 -10.15 7.02 8.45
C GLN A 66 -11.19 7.31 9.52
#